data_AF-U3I1W3-F1
#
_entry.id   AF-U3I1W3-F1
#
_cell.length_a   1.000
_cell.length_b   1.000
_cell.length_c   1.000
_cell.angle_alpha   90.00
_cell.angle_beta   90.00
_cell.angle_gamma   90.00
#
_symmetry.space_group_name_H-M   'P 1'
#
loop_
_entity.id
_entity.type
_entity.pdbx_description
1 polymer ?
#
loop_
_entity_poly.entity_id
_entity_poly.type
_entity_poly.pdbx_seq_one_letter_code
_entity_poly.pdbx_strand_id
1 'polypeptide(L)'
;MKTFPCPCCLQPSPVLHFQALTQAHPSLQQLGAEGWPHSAWWEQRRGAATEASCGDRERLSVARMLLLLSLLAGLALPAPGIAAEEETEPSRETLQDIQKKVNDLWQNLLYPLTAGNETGGMTYAACEMQPSPKLDAEKPQVTGQVLFRQHYPQGRLEAIFHLEGFPLNDDQPGRAIHIHELGDLSSGCDSTGGHYNPFRVNHPRHPGDFGNFSPKDGKIRKFKPNLFATLFGPYSILGRSVVIHEQEDDMGKGNNKASLENGNAGKRLACCVIGVCSGSLWEEKLPEVADKKKRLLRTRL
;
A
#
# COMPACT_ATOMS: atom_id res chain seq x y z
N MET A 1 -34.83 -48.19 -6.20
CA MET A 1 -33.61 -47.94 -5.39
C MET A 1 -33.81 -46.60 -4.71
N LYS A 2 -34.61 -46.55 -3.63
CA LYS A 2 -34.16 -46.51 -2.23
C LYS A 2 -33.06 -45.46 -2.00
N THR A 3 -33.49 -44.20 -1.94
CA THR A 3 -32.87 -43.16 -1.12
C THR A 3 -33.02 -43.55 0.35
N PHE A 4 -31.93 -43.46 1.11
CA PHE A 4 -31.95 -43.48 2.57
C PHE A 4 -31.24 -42.23 3.11
N PRO A 5 -31.88 -41.48 4.01
CA PRO A 5 -31.28 -40.39 4.80
C PRO A 5 -30.94 -40.82 6.25
N CYS A 6 -30.23 -39.92 6.96
CA CYS A 6 -30.01 -39.83 8.44
C CYS A 6 -29.02 -40.83 9.10
N PRO A 7 -28.52 -40.60 10.36
CA PRO A 7 -28.96 -39.67 11.44
C PRO A 7 -27.83 -38.79 12.07
N CYS A 8 -28.04 -37.61 12.68
CA CYS A 8 -28.77 -37.16 13.90
C CYS A 8 -28.14 -37.46 15.28
N CYS A 9 -28.03 -36.40 16.11
CA CYS A 9 -28.14 -36.34 17.60
C CYS A 9 -26.87 -36.69 18.44
N LEU A 10 -26.50 -36.07 19.58
CA LEU A 10 -27.17 -35.27 20.64
C LEU A 10 -26.13 -34.39 21.43
N GLN A 11 -26.66 -33.37 22.12
CA GLN A 11 -26.06 -32.44 23.11
C GLN A 11 -25.62 -33.14 24.46
N PRO A 12 -25.16 -32.48 25.58
CA PRO A 12 -25.17 -31.04 25.95
C PRO A 12 -23.99 -30.45 26.77
N SER A 13 -24.06 -29.12 26.98
CA SER A 13 -23.37 -28.34 28.04
C SER A 13 -24.00 -28.54 29.44
N PRO A 14 -23.29 -28.13 30.52
CA PRO A 14 -23.77 -27.07 31.42
C PRO A 14 -22.65 -26.03 31.71
N VAL A 15 -22.85 -24.70 31.69
CA VAL A 15 -23.64 -23.78 32.55
C VAL A 15 -22.94 -23.46 33.91
N LEU A 16 -22.46 -22.20 34.00
CA LEU A 16 -22.35 -21.28 35.16
C LEU A 16 -21.34 -21.62 36.29
N HIS A 17 -20.71 -20.71 37.05
CA HIS A 17 -20.92 -19.28 37.32
C HIS A 17 -19.62 -18.66 37.90
N PHE A 18 -19.49 -17.34 37.70
CA PHE A 18 -18.68 -16.33 38.41
C PHE A 18 -18.10 -16.66 39.80
N GLN A 19 -16.88 -16.18 40.05
CA GLN A 19 -16.62 -15.16 41.09
C GLN A 19 -15.22 -14.53 40.95
N ALA A 20 -15.21 -13.20 40.93
CA ALA A 20 -14.05 -12.37 41.27
C ALA A 20 -14.18 -11.94 42.74
N LEU A 21 -13.05 -11.81 43.46
CA LEU A 21 -12.63 -10.59 44.18
C LEU A 21 -11.41 -10.84 45.10
N THR A 22 -10.46 -9.90 44.97
CA THR A 22 -9.64 -9.23 46.01
C THR A 22 -8.48 -9.93 46.74
N GLN A 23 -7.28 -9.38 46.45
CA GLN A 23 -6.23 -8.85 47.34
C GLN A 23 -5.62 -9.73 48.46
N ALA A 24 -4.30 -9.96 48.37
CA ALA A 24 -3.31 -9.68 49.42
C ALA A 24 -1.86 -9.94 48.92
N HIS A 25 -0.90 -9.26 49.55
CA HIS A 25 0.48 -9.00 49.13
C HIS A 25 1.48 -9.98 49.82
N PRO A 26 2.82 -9.75 49.83
CA PRO A 26 3.85 -10.65 49.30
C PRO A 26 4.60 -11.50 50.35
N SER A 27 5.43 -12.47 49.89
CA SER A 27 6.85 -12.69 50.27
C SER A 27 7.30 -14.17 50.34
N LEU A 28 8.57 -14.35 49.95
CA LEU A 28 9.57 -15.37 50.35
C LEU A 28 9.73 -16.70 49.56
N GLN A 29 10.98 -16.81 49.07
CA GLN A 29 11.89 -17.98 49.07
C GLN A 29 11.95 -18.92 47.86
N GLN A 30 12.92 -18.61 46.97
CA GLN A 30 14.13 -19.37 46.61
C GLN A 30 14.23 -20.90 46.81
N LEU A 31 15.10 -21.47 45.94
CA LEU A 31 15.68 -22.83 45.81
C LEU A 31 14.89 -23.71 44.80
N GLY A 32 15.43 -24.26 43.71
CA GLY A 32 16.80 -24.62 43.35
C GLY A 32 16.88 -26.15 43.18
N ALA A 33 17.00 -26.66 41.95
CA ALA A 33 17.50 -28.01 41.55
C ALA A 33 17.21 -28.19 40.04
N GLU A 34 18.21 -28.15 39.16
CA GLU A 34 19.04 -29.30 38.72
C GLU A 34 18.28 -30.32 37.85
N GLY A 35 18.82 -30.54 36.65
CA GLY A 35 18.18 -31.29 35.57
C GLY A 35 18.34 -32.81 35.64
N TRP A 36 17.82 -33.49 34.63
CA TRP A 36 18.56 -34.38 33.73
C TRP A 36 17.65 -34.83 32.55
N PRO A 37 18.23 -35.18 31.40
CA PRO A 37 17.54 -35.46 30.13
C PRO A 37 17.27 -36.96 29.96
N HIS A 38 16.43 -37.41 29.02
CA HIS A 38 16.65 -38.69 28.29
C HIS A 38 15.72 -38.90 27.07
N SER A 39 16.37 -39.25 25.95
CA SER A 39 16.00 -40.21 24.87
C SER A 39 14.73 -39.97 24.03
N ALA A 40 14.79 -39.72 22.72
CA ALA A 40 15.34 -40.55 21.63
C ALA A 40 14.66 -41.93 21.53
N TRP A 41 13.75 -42.08 20.56
CA TRP A 41 13.23 -43.35 20.05
C TRP A 41 13.31 -43.34 18.52
N TRP A 42 13.81 -44.46 17.98
CA TRP A 42 14.20 -44.74 16.59
C TRP A 42 13.11 -45.47 15.79
N GLU A 43 13.32 -45.47 14.46
CA GLU A 43 12.87 -46.40 13.38
C GLU A 43 11.39 -46.39 12.92
N GLN A 44 11.02 -46.08 11.66
CA GLN A 44 11.40 -46.57 10.32
C GLN A 44 10.57 -47.76 9.80
N ARG A 45 9.72 -47.53 8.78
CA ARG A 45 9.48 -48.36 7.56
C ARG A 45 8.88 -47.44 6.47
N ARG A 46 9.61 -47.14 5.37
CA ARG A 46 9.66 -47.84 4.07
C ARG A 46 8.31 -47.97 3.35
N GLY A 47 8.25 -47.40 2.14
CA GLY A 47 7.22 -47.72 1.14
C GLY A 47 7.12 -46.72 -0.01
N ALA A 48 8.14 -46.69 -0.89
CA ALA A 48 7.97 -46.16 -2.24
C ALA A 48 7.10 -47.14 -3.06
N ALA A 49 6.13 -46.62 -3.80
CA ALA A 49 5.42 -47.35 -4.84
C ALA A 49 5.27 -46.44 -6.06
N THR A 50 6.01 -46.78 -7.10
CA THR A 50 5.90 -46.32 -8.48
C THR A 50 4.82 -47.12 -9.22
N GLU A 51 4.18 -46.43 -10.18
CA GLU A 51 3.49 -46.94 -11.38
C GLU A 51 2.17 -47.73 -11.24
N ALA A 52 1.08 -47.11 -11.72
CA ALA A 52 0.22 -47.72 -12.75
C ALA A 52 -0.61 -46.65 -13.48
N SER A 53 -0.47 -46.66 -14.80
CA SER A 53 -1.22 -45.95 -15.82
C SER A 53 -2.68 -46.44 -15.91
N CYS A 54 -3.63 -45.53 -16.17
CA CYS A 54 -4.88 -45.85 -16.86
C CYS A 54 -5.29 -44.65 -17.73
N GLY A 55 -5.51 -44.94 -19.01
CA GLY A 55 -5.61 -43.98 -20.10
C GLY A 55 -6.94 -43.24 -20.25
N ASP A 56 -6.83 -42.22 -21.10
CA ASP A 56 -7.82 -41.69 -22.03
C ASP A 56 -9.26 -41.45 -21.57
N ARG A 57 -9.57 -40.16 -21.35
CA ARG A 57 -10.87 -39.62 -21.76
C ARG A 57 -10.74 -38.18 -22.29
N GLU A 58 -10.69 -38.14 -23.62
CA GLU A 58 -11.30 -37.16 -24.51
C GLU A 58 -11.05 -35.66 -24.25
N ARG A 59 -10.01 -35.15 -24.91
CA ARG A 59 -9.94 -33.74 -25.36
C ARG A 59 -10.84 -33.58 -26.58
N LEU A 60 -12.10 -33.16 -26.40
CA LEU A 60 -12.91 -32.66 -27.51
C LEU A 60 -12.34 -31.30 -27.95
N SER A 61 -11.64 -31.33 -29.08
CA SER A 61 -11.12 -30.17 -29.78
C SER A 61 -12.26 -29.26 -30.27
N VAL A 62 -12.10 -27.97 -29.99
CA VAL A 62 -12.91 -26.82 -30.44
C VAL A 62 -13.10 -26.78 -31.98
N ALA A 63 -12.35 -27.59 -32.73
CA ALA A 63 -12.43 -27.71 -34.18
C ALA A 63 -13.69 -28.39 -34.73
N ARG A 64 -14.55 -29.02 -33.91
CA ARG A 64 -15.81 -29.65 -34.38
C ARG A 64 -17.06 -28.76 -34.32
N MET A 65 -17.00 -27.61 -33.64
CA MET A 65 -18.14 -26.69 -33.55
C MET A 65 -18.17 -25.65 -34.69
N LEU A 66 -17.07 -25.52 -35.44
CA LEU A 66 -16.92 -24.57 -36.55
C LEU A 66 -17.26 -25.15 -37.95
N LEU A 67 -17.70 -26.41 -38.02
CA LEU A 67 -18.02 -27.09 -39.28
C LEU A 67 -19.52 -27.31 -39.53
N LEU A 68 -20.39 -26.77 -38.66
CA LEU A 68 -21.86 -26.87 -38.79
C LEU A 68 -22.56 -25.54 -39.11
N LEU A 69 -21.82 -24.46 -39.38
CA LEU A 69 -22.38 -23.14 -39.73
C LEU A 69 -22.07 -22.68 -41.17
N SER A 70 -21.64 -23.59 -42.06
CA SER A 70 -21.29 -23.26 -43.46
C SER A 70 -22.21 -23.89 -44.52
N LEU A 71 -23.46 -24.26 -44.17
CA LEU A 71 -24.38 -24.94 -45.10
C LEU A 71 -25.73 -24.24 -45.37
N LEU A 72 -25.80 -22.91 -45.24
CA LEU A 72 -26.93 -22.14 -45.79
C LEU A 72 -26.44 -20.89 -46.53
N ALA A 73 -25.56 -21.09 -47.51
CA ALA A 73 -25.32 -20.13 -48.57
C ALA A 73 -25.91 -20.69 -49.88
N GLY A 74 -27.09 -20.20 -50.27
CA GLY A 74 -27.67 -20.53 -51.56
C GLY A 74 -29.18 -20.40 -51.59
N LEU A 75 -29.66 -19.19 -51.92
CA LEU A 75 -30.72 -18.91 -52.89
C LEU A 75 -31.05 -17.41 -52.82
N ALA A 76 -30.35 -16.63 -53.64
CA ALA A 76 -30.70 -15.25 -53.92
C ALA A 76 -31.79 -15.22 -55.00
N LEU A 77 -32.93 -14.61 -54.69
CA LEU A 77 -33.85 -14.00 -55.64
C LEU A 77 -33.86 -12.50 -55.35
N PRO A 78 -33.78 -11.60 -56.34
CA PRO A 78 -33.78 -10.17 -56.07
C PRO A 78 -35.23 -9.69 -55.91
N ALA A 79 -35.57 -9.16 -54.73
CA ALA A 79 -36.68 -8.23 -54.56
C ALA A 79 -36.07 -6.84 -54.27
N PRO A 80 -36.57 -5.74 -54.87
CA PRO A 80 -35.97 -4.44 -54.71
C PRO A 80 -36.43 -3.77 -53.41
N GLY A 81 -35.49 -3.16 -52.70
CA GLY A 81 -35.77 -2.04 -51.80
C GLY A 81 -36.07 -2.38 -50.35
N ILE A 82 -35.06 -2.83 -49.61
CA ILE A 82 -34.88 -2.42 -48.22
C ILE A 82 -33.44 -1.92 -48.12
N ALA A 83 -33.28 -0.63 -47.83
CA ALA A 83 -31.98 -0.04 -47.55
C ALA A 83 -31.38 -0.79 -46.35
N ALA A 84 -30.30 -1.53 -46.59
CA ALA A 84 -29.45 -1.99 -45.51
C ALA A 84 -28.82 -0.75 -44.89
N GLU A 85 -29.23 -0.41 -43.68
CA GLU A 85 -28.43 0.50 -42.86
C GLU A 85 -27.08 -0.19 -42.62
N GLU A 86 -26.03 0.41 -43.15
CA GLU A 86 -24.66 -0.02 -42.99
C GLU A 86 -24.28 0.20 -41.52
N GLU A 87 -24.51 -0.82 -40.68
CA GLU A 87 -23.98 -0.84 -39.32
C GLU A 87 -22.46 -0.85 -39.40
N THR A 88 -21.89 0.34 -39.26
CA THR A 88 -20.45 0.56 -39.24
C THR A 88 -19.95 0.09 -37.88
N GLU A 89 -19.37 -1.11 -37.84
CA GLU A 89 -18.73 -1.68 -36.65
C GLU A 89 -17.76 -0.64 -36.05
N PRO A 90 -17.92 -0.28 -34.75
CA PRO A 90 -17.13 0.78 -34.16
C PRO A 90 -15.65 0.40 -34.21
N SER A 91 -14.84 1.32 -34.75
CA SER A 91 -13.40 1.10 -34.86
C SER A 91 -12.81 0.76 -33.49
N ARG A 92 -11.76 -0.08 -33.46
CA ARG A 92 -11.07 -0.47 -32.21
C ARG A 92 -10.62 0.75 -31.38
N GLU A 93 -10.31 1.86 -32.03
CA GLU A 93 -9.97 3.12 -31.38
C GLU A 93 -11.20 3.75 -30.69
N THR A 94 -12.37 3.71 -31.33
CA THR A 94 -13.65 4.16 -30.76
C THR A 94 -14.03 3.35 -29.53
N LEU A 95 -13.87 2.02 -29.57
CA LEU A 95 -14.14 1.15 -28.41
C LEU A 95 -13.20 1.44 -27.24
N GLN A 96 -11.91 1.69 -27.51
CA GLN A 96 -10.94 2.06 -26.47
C GLN A 96 -11.26 3.43 -25.85
N ASP A 97 -11.72 4.40 -26.64
CA ASP A 97 -12.14 5.72 -26.15
C ASP A 97 -13.40 5.64 -25.27
N ILE A 98 -14.41 4.86 -25.69
CA ILE A 98 -15.61 4.62 -24.89
C ILE A 98 -15.25 3.94 -23.57
N GLN A 99 -14.41 2.90 -23.62
CA GLN A 99 -13.94 2.20 -22.42
C GLN A 99 -13.24 3.17 -21.46
N LYS A 100 -12.39 4.06 -21.99
CA LYS A 100 -11.71 5.08 -21.19
C LYS A 100 -12.69 6.07 -20.57
N LYS A 101 -13.64 6.60 -21.33
CA LYS A 101 -14.64 7.56 -20.83
C LYS A 101 -15.55 6.97 -19.76
N VAL A 102 -16.00 5.73 -19.97
CA VAL A 102 -16.81 5.01 -18.98
C VAL A 102 -15.98 4.78 -17.70
N ASN A 103 -14.72 4.37 -17.83
CA ASN A 103 -13.85 4.20 -16.68
C ASN A 103 -13.61 5.54 -15.95
N ASP A 104 -13.32 6.62 -16.68
CA ASP A 104 -13.15 7.96 -16.12
C ASP A 104 -14.42 8.43 -15.38
N LEU A 105 -15.60 8.17 -15.94
CA LEU A 105 -16.90 8.46 -15.29
C LEU A 105 -17.08 7.65 -14.00
N TRP A 106 -16.80 6.35 -14.03
CA TRP A 106 -16.88 5.50 -12.85
C TRP A 106 -15.88 5.91 -11.77
N GLN A 107 -14.65 6.28 -12.15
CA GLN A 107 -13.66 6.77 -11.20
C GLN A 107 -14.12 8.09 -10.57
N ASN A 108 -14.74 9.00 -11.33
CA ASN A 108 -15.28 10.25 -10.78
C ASN A 108 -16.49 10.02 -9.86
N LEU A 109 -17.32 9.00 -10.14
CA LEU A 109 -18.48 8.66 -9.31
C LEU A 109 -18.10 7.93 -8.02
N LEU A 110 -17.10 7.03 -8.09
CA LEU A 110 -16.65 6.19 -6.98
C LEU A 110 -15.67 6.90 -6.05
N TYR A 111 -14.88 7.82 -6.61
CA TYR A 111 -13.96 8.67 -5.85
C TYR A 111 -14.36 10.12 -6.09
N PRO A 112 -15.56 10.53 -5.62
CA PRO A 112 -16.00 11.90 -5.77
C PRO A 112 -14.92 12.75 -5.11
N LEU A 113 -14.28 13.57 -5.96
CA LEU A 113 -13.35 14.59 -5.53
C LEU A 113 -13.93 15.20 -4.26
N THR A 114 -13.22 15.12 -3.14
CA THR A 114 -13.45 16.04 -2.02
C THR A 114 -12.95 17.43 -2.46
N ALA A 115 -13.39 17.89 -3.63
CA ALA A 115 -13.39 19.27 -4.03
C ALA A 115 -14.59 19.87 -3.30
N GLY A 116 -14.36 20.28 -2.05
CA GLY A 116 -15.17 21.36 -1.50
C GLY A 116 -15.18 22.47 -2.55
N ASN A 117 -16.36 22.99 -2.84
CA ASN A 117 -16.67 23.94 -3.91
C ASN A 117 -15.93 25.30 -3.79
N GLU A 118 -14.90 25.38 -2.95
CA GLU A 118 -14.24 26.61 -2.52
C GLU A 118 -12.76 26.69 -2.94
N THR A 119 -12.11 25.58 -3.34
CA THR A 119 -10.64 25.57 -3.62
C THR A 119 -10.28 25.29 -5.07
N GLY A 120 -11.02 25.76 -6.07
CA GLY A 120 -10.54 25.83 -7.48
C GLY A 120 -9.94 24.53 -8.07
N GLY A 121 -10.31 23.35 -7.56
CA GLY A 121 -9.74 22.05 -7.95
C GLY A 121 -8.51 21.57 -7.14
N MET A 122 -7.89 22.43 -6.32
CA MET A 122 -6.76 22.02 -5.46
C MET A 122 -7.22 21.14 -4.31
N THR A 123 -6.57 19.98 -4.17
CA THR A 123 -6.72 19.08 -3.03
C THR A 123 -5.48 19.15 -2.16
N TYR A 124 -5.71 19.17 -0.85
CA TYR A 124 -4.69 19.24 0.18
C TYR A 124 -4.82 18.05 1.11
N ALA A 125 -3.68 17.56 1.58
CA ALA A 125 -3.62 16.55 2.61
C ALA A 125 -2.49 16.85 3.58
N ALA A 126 -2.65 16.42 4.83
CA ALA A 126 -1.68 16.59 5.88
C ALA A 126 -1.44 15.24 6.58
N CYS A 127 -0.26 15.11 7.16
CA CYS A 127 0.17 13.96 7.92
C CYS A 127 0.92 14.49 9.16
N GLU A 128 0.28 14.34 10.32
CA GLU A 128 0.81 14.79 11.61
C GLU A 128 1.76 13.74 12.18
N MET A 129 3.05 13.95 11.96
CA MET A 129 4.12 13.01 12.28
C MET A 129 4.24 12.81 13.79
N GLN A 130 4.19 11.55 14.23
CA GLN A 130 4.39 11.16 15.62
C GLN A 130 5.47 10.08 15.73
N PRO A 131 6.27 10.06 16.81
CA PRO A 131 7.24 9.00 17.04
C PRO A 131 6.55 7.64 17.17
N SER A 132 7.23 6.57 16.74
CA SER A 132 6.73 5.22 16.95
C SER A 132 6.67 4.90 18.45
N PRO A 133 5.53 4.45 19.01
CA PRO A 133 5.42 4.15 20.43
C PRO A 133 6.31 2.99 20.91
N LYS A 134 6.81 2.17 19.97
CA LYS A 134 7.71 1.04 20.25
C LYS A 134 9.19 1.38 20.09
N LEU A 135 9.51 2.65 19.89
CA LEU A 135 10.87 3.08 19.65
C LEU A 135 11.67 3.09 20.96
N ASP A 136 12.92 2.60 20.90
CA ASP A 136 13.85 2.63 22.04
C ASP A 136 14.07 4.09 22.51
N ALA A 137 14.22 4.33 23.81
CA ALA A 137 14.29 5.67 24.39
C ALA A 137 15.50 6.50 23.88
N GLU A 138 16.56 5.83 23.45
CA GLU A 138 17.79 6.43 22.93
C GLU A 138 17.66 6.87 21.46
N LYS A 139 16.57 6.52 20.79
CA LYS A 139 16.35 6.86 19.38
C LYS A 139 15.70 8.25 19.25
N PRO A 140 15.92 8.93 18.11
CA PRO A 140 15.33 10.23 17.87
C PRO A 140 13.80 10.20 17.87
N GLN A 141 13.18 11.06 18.67
CA GLN A 141 11.73 11.23 18.77
C GLN A 141 11.27 12.27 17.73
N VAL A 142 11.06 11.82 16.50
CA VAL A 142 10.76 12.72 15.36
C VAL A 142 9.28 13.12 15.35
N THR A 143 9.02 14.41 15.23
CA THR A 143 7.67 15.02 15.15
C THR A 143 7.58 16.04 14.02
N GLY A 144 6.37 16.51 13.73
CA GLY A 144 6.13 17.60 12.78
C GLY A 144 5.05 17.26 11.77
N GLN A 145 5.15 17.82 10.56
CA GLN A 145 4.13 17.72 9.52
C GLN A 145 4.73 17.36 8.16
N VAL A 146 4.00 16.53 7.42
CA VAL A 146 4.17 16.37 5.98
C VAL A 146 2.88 16.82 5.30
N LEU A 147 2.99 17.84 4.46
CA LEU A 147 1.85 18.45 3.77
C LEU A 147 1.94 18.14 2.29
N PHE A 148 0.79 17.91 1.68
CA PHE A 148 0.65 17.55 0.28
C PHE A 148 -0.33 18.49 -0.42
N ARG A 149 -0.03 18.80 -1.68
CA ARG A 149 -0.92 19.58 -2.55
C ARG A 149 -0.89 19.01 -3.96
N GLN A 150 -2.06 18.86 -4.56
CA GLN A 150 -2.19 18.49 -5.97
C GLN A 150 -3.36 19.24 -6.61
N HIS A 151 -3.09 19.87 -7.76
CA HIS A 151 -4.03 20.81 -8.38
C HIS A 151 -5.18 20.13 -9.14
N TYR A 152 -4.95 18.95 -9.71
CA TYR A 152 -5.94 18.15 -10.44
C TYR A 152 -5.39 16.70 -10.59
N PRO A 153 -6.23 15.70 -10.93
CA PRO A 153 -5.85 14.28 -10.93
C PRO A 153 -4.61 13.92 -11.75
N GLN A 154 -4.43 14.55 -12.91
CA GLN A 154 -3.27 14.32 -13.79
C GLN A 154 -2.07 15.19 -13.45
N GLY A 155 -2.23 16.15 -12.53
CA GLY A 155 -1.16 17.02 -12.08
C GLY A 155 -0.16 16.25 -11.22
N ARG A 156 1.06 16.79 -11.09
CA ARG A 156 2.04 16.21 -10.17
C ARG A 156 1.74 16.61 -8.72
N LEU A 157 2.03 15.70 -7.81
CA LEU A 157 1.95 15.97 -6.38
C LEU A 157 3.15 16.82 -5.94
N GLU A 158 2.90 17.73 -5.02
CA GLU A 158 3.92 18.50 -4.33
C GLU A 158 3.83 18.20 -2.82
N ALA A 159 4.98 18.23 -2.14
CA ALA A 159 5.03 18.01 -0.71
C ALA A 159 5.95 18.99 0.03
N ILE A 160 5.56 19.36 1.25
CA ILE A 160 6.37 20.09 2.22
C ILE A 160 6.65 19.15 3.40
N PHE A 161 7.92 18.99 3.74
CA PHE A 161 8.39 18.25 4.90
C PHE A 161 8.87 19.26 5.94
N HIS A 162 8.18 19.32 7.08
CA HIS A 162 8.47 20.19 8.20
C HIS A 162 8.59 19.33 9.46
N LEU A 163 9.78 18.76 9.66
CA LEU A 163 10.04 17.74 10.68
C LEU A 163 11.15 18.18 11.63
N GLU A 164 11.09 17.74 12.87
CA GLU A 164 12.07 18.05 13.91
C GLU A 164 12.22 16.91 14.92
N GLY A 165 13.16 17.05 15.86
CA GLY A 165 13.51 15.99 16.81
C GLY A 165 14.62 15.05 16.32
N PHE A 166 15.36 15.45 15.28
CA PHE A 166 16.60 14.77 14.89
C PHE A 166 17.75 15.22 15.80
N PRO A 167 18.81 14.40 15.98
CA PRO A 167 19.98 14.82 16.75
C PRO A 167 20.66 16.03 16.12
N LEU A 168 21.32 16.84 16.95
CA LEU A 168 21.89 18.14 16.57
C LEU A 168 23.28 18.06 15.92
N ASN A 169 23.81 16.86 15.73
CA ASN A 169 25.18 16.65 15.27
C ASN A 169 25.27 16.92 13.76
N ASP A 170 26.36 17.53 13.29
CA ASP A 170 26.49 17.95 11.88
C ASP A 170 26.69 16.77 10.90
N ASP A 171 27.21 15.63 11.36
CA ASP A 171 27.48 14.44 10.54
C ASP A 171 26.34 13.40 10.56
N GLN A 172 25.09 13.85 10.66
CA GLN A 172 23.94 12.95 10.66
C GLN A 172 23.73 12.32 9.27
N PRO A 173 23.61 10.99 9.16
CA PRO A 173 23.20 10.37 7.92
C PRO A 173 21.80 10.85 7.52
N GLY A 174 21.55 10.89 6.22
CA GLY A 174 20.22 11.13 5.68
C GLY A 174 19.19 10.13 6.21
N ARG A 175 17.94 10.55 6.19
CA ARG A 175 16.80 9.75 6.60
C ARG A 175 15.92 9.49 5.40
N ALA A 176 15.62 8.22 5.14
CA ALA A 176 14.64 7.87 4.13
C ALA A 176 13.23 8.22 4.60
N ILE A 177 12.38 8.69 3.68
CA ILE A 177 10.97 8.94 3.95
C ILE A 177 10.14 8.31 2.84
N HIS A 178 9.20 7.45 3.22
CA HIS A 178 8.40 6.67 2.29
C HIS A 178 6.91 6.75 2.60
N ILE A 179 6.08 6.42 1.62
CA ILE A 179 4.68 6.07 1.86
C ILE A 179 4.59 4.56 2.03
N HIS A 180 4.02 4.13 3.15
CA HIS A 180 3.70 2.73 3.41
C HIS A 180 2.25 2.41 3.05
N GLU A 181 1.97 1.14 2.80
CA GLU A 181 0.71 0.69 2.23
C GLU A 181 -0.51 1.00 3.11
N LEU A 182 -0.39 0.86 4.43
CA LEU A 182 -1.50 0.95 5.38
C LEU A 182 -1.37 2.19 6.27
N GLY A 183 -2.49 2.84 6.55
CA GLY A 183 -2.63 3.81 7.64
C GLY A 183 -2.93 3.16 9.01
N ASP A 184 -2.45 1.94 9.24
CA ASP A 184 -2.65 1.21 10.49
C ASP A 184 -1.53 1.52 11.49
N LEU A 185 -1.88 2.25 12.56
CA LEU A 185 -0.98 2.62 13.66
C LEU A 185 -1.22 1.79 14.94
N SER A 186 -1.99 0.70 14.89
CA SER A 186 -2.33 -0.15 16.05
C SER A 186 -1.09 -0.73 16.75
N SER A 187 0.00 -0.93 16.00
CA SER A 187 1.31 -1.35 16.50
C SER A 187 2.38 -0.28 16.21
N GLY A 188 1.99 1.00 16.29
CA GLY A 188 2.88 2.09 15.91
C GLY A 188 3.22 2.04 14.42
N CYS A 189 4.47 2.34 14.08
CA CYS A 189 4.89 2.34 12.67
C CYS A 189 5.08 0.94 12.08
N ASP A 190 5.09 -0.12 12.89
CA ASP A 190 5.33 -1.48 12.41
C ASP A 190 4.11 -2.08 11.67
N SER A 191 2.90 -1.65 12.03
CA SER A 191 1.65 -2.11 11.41
C SER A 191 1.34 -1.47 10.06
N THR A 192 2.15 -0.51 9.59
CA THR A 192 1.90 0.20 8.33
C THR A 192 2.15 -0.63 7.07
N GLY A 193 2.63 -1.87 7.20
CA GLY A 193 2.97 -2.74 6.07
C GLY A 193 4.27 -2.36 5.38
N GLY A 194 4.44 -2.76 4.11
CA GLY A 194 5.60 -2.40 3.27
C GLY A 194 5.43 -1.04 2.58
N HIS A 195 6.36 -0.70 1.68
CA HIS A 195 6.20 0.47 0.83
C HIS A 195 4.94 0.32 -0.03
N TYR A 196 4.20 1.41 -0.23
CA TYR A 196 3.02 1.40 -1.07
C TYR A 196 3.39 1.15 -2.54
N ASN A 197 3.06 -0.05 -3.04
CA ASN A 197 3.49 -0.51 -4.37
C ASN A 197 2.30 -1.00 -5.24
N PRO A 198 1.44 -0.10 -5.71
CA PRO A 198 0.27 -0.48 -6.51
C PRO A 198 0.65 -1.08 -7.87
N PHE A 199 1.87 -0.83 -8.36
CA PHE A 199 2.35 -1.24 -9.68
C PHE A 199 3.28 -2.45 -9.65
N ARG A 200 3.52 -3.04 -8.48
CA ARG A 200 4.40 -4.22 -8.29
C ARG A 200 5.78 -4.05 -8.95
N VAL A 201 6.37 -2.88 -8.78
CA VAL A 201 7.71 -2.55 -9.27
C VAL A 201 8.72 -2.63 -8.14
N ASN A 202 10.00 -2.83 -8.44
CA ASN A 202 11.04 -2.74 -7.40
C ASN A 202 11.25 -1.29 -6.96
N HIS A 203 11.57 -1.10 -5.68
CA HIS A 203 12.18 0.12 -5.16
C HIS A 203 13.43 0.51 -5.98
N PRO A 204 13.72 1.80 -6.24
CA PRO A 204 13.04 3.02 -5.77
C PRO A 204 11.97 3.56 -6.73
N ARG A 205 11.14 2.68 -7.33
CA ARG A 205 10.11 3.08 -8.30
C ARG A 205 8.70 3.11 -7.72
N HIS A 206 8.54 2.95 -6.41
CA HIS A 206 7.22 3.10 -5.81
C HIS A 206 6.79 4.58 -5.85
N PRO A 207 5.48 4.88 -6.00
CA PRO A 207 5.01 6.27 -6.11
C PRO A 207 5.39 7.15 -4.91
N GLY A 208 5.52 6.54 -3.73
CA GLY A 208 5.87 7.20 -2.47
C GLY A 208 7.32 7.03 -2.03
N ASP A 209 8.23 6.56 -2.89
CA ASP A 209 9.66 6.53 -2.59
C ASP A 209 10.23 7.95 -2.70
N PHE A 210 10.17 8.73 -1.62
CA PHE A 210 10.67 10.11 -1.65
C PHE A 210 12.19 10.19 -1.55
N GLY A 211 12.86 9.12 -1.13
CA GLY A 211 14.32 9.02 -0.97
C GLY A 211 14.84 9.76 0.25
N ASN A 212 16.12 10.16 0.21
CA ASN A 212 16.84 10.67 1.37
C ASN A 212 16.63 12.17 1.68
N PHE A 213 16.59 12.48 2.97
CA PHE A 213 16.55 13.84 3.51
C PHE A 213 17.59 13.99 4.60
N SER A 214 18.49 14.96 4.45
CA SER A 214 19.50 15.29 5.46
C SER A 214 18.93 16.29 6.47
N PRO A 215 18.79 15.93 7.76
CA PRO A 215 18.47 16.88 8.81
C PRO A 215 19.56 17.96 8.92
N LYS A 216 19.18 19.17 9.33
CA LYS A 216 20.08 20.27 9.67
C LYS A 216 19.58 20.92 10.95
N ASP A 217 20.46 21.10 11.93
CA ASP A 217 20.10 21.65 13.25
C ASP A 217 18.91 20.91 13.90
N GLY A 218 18.90 19.58 13.79
CA GLY A 218 17.81 18.73 14.28
C GLY A 218 16.50 18.82 13.50
N LYS A 219 16.48 19.47 12.31
CA LYS A 219 15.27 19.76 11.54
C LYS A 219 15.37 19.37 10.07
N ILE A 220 14.26 18.94 9.48
CA ILE A 220 14.07 18.88 8.03
C ILE A 220 13.02 19.95 7.66
N ARG A 221 13.42 20.85 6.76
CA ARG A 221 12.54 21.86 6.14
C ARG A 221 12.76 21.80 4.64
N LYS A 222 11.92 21.04 3.93
CA LYS A 222 12.14 20.71 2.51
C LYS A 222 10.84 20.78 1.71
N PHE A 223 10.90 21.45 0.56
CA PHE A 223 9.87 21.37 -0.48
C PHE A 223 10.32 20.37 -1.56
N LYS A 224 9.42 19.47 -1.98
CA LYS A 224 9.60 18.56 -3.11
C LYS A 224 8.46 18.75 -4.12
N PRO A 225 8.73 19.32 -5.31
CA PRO A 225 7.77 19.33 -6.41
C PRO A 225 7.84 18.02 -7.21
N ASN A 226 6.87 17.82 -8.11
CA ASN A 226 6.92 16.81 -9.16
C ASN A 226 6.96 15.34 -8.69
N LEU A 227 6.29 15.01 -7.59
CA LEU A 227 6.20 13.65 -7.06
C LEU A 227 5.26 12.76 -7.90
N PHE A 228 5.54 11.45 -7.89
CA PHE A 228 4.78 10.45 -8.65
C PHE A 228 3.53 9.94 -7.93
N ALA A 229 3.48 10.02 -6.61
CA ALA A 229 2.27 9.76 -5.84
C ALA A 229 1.13 10.71 -6.22
N THR A 230 -0.10 10.33 -5.88
CA THR A 230 -1.32 11.07 -6.21
C THR A 230 -2.28 11.05 -5.03
N LEU A 231 -3.05 12.13 -4.84
CA LEU A 231 -4.18 12.22 -3.90
C LEU A 231 -5.49 11.74 -4.53
N PHE A 232 -5.50 11.45 -5.84
CA PHE A 232 -6.71 11.15 -6.59
C PHE A 232 -6.77 9.71 -7.11
N GLY A 233 -8.01 9.24 -7.32
CA GLY A 233 -8.30 7.98 -7.98
C GLY A 233 -7.88 6.75 -7.18
N PRO A 234 -7.81 5.58 -7.85
CA PRO A 234 -7.67 4.29 -7.18
C PRO A 234 -6.27 4.09 -6.57
N TYR A 235 -5.30 4.87 -7.02
CA TYR A 235 -3.93 4.83 -6.53
C TYR A 235 -3.62 5.91 -5.48
N SER A 236 -4.67 6.57 -4.96
CA SER A 236 -4.52 7.62 -3.96
C SER A 236 -3.71 7.16 -2.74
N ILE A 237 -2.91 8.09 -2.21
CA ILE A 237 -2.17 7.93 -0.96
C ILE A 237 -2.96 8.35 0.28
N LEU A 238 -4.17 8.90 0.10
CA LEU A 238 -5.04 9.24 1.23
C LEU A 238 -5.37 7.98 2.05
N GLY A 239 -5.35 8.13 3.37
CA GLY A 239 -5.55 7.02 4.32
C GLY A 239 -4.35 6.06 4.44
N ARG A 240 -3.29 6.25 3.66
CA ARG A 240 -2.01 5.54 3.83
C ARG A 240 -1.13 6.27 4.83
N SER A 241 0.07 5.77 5.08
CA SER A 241 0.98 6.38 6.03
C SER A 241 2.26 6.92 5.40
N VAL A 242 2.78 8.01 5.96
CA VAL A 242 4.17 8.42 5.75
C VAL A 242 5.00 7.82 6.87
N VAL A 243 6.18 7.28 6.54
CA VAL A 243 7.12 6.69 7.51
C VAL A 243 8.49 7.31 7.32
N ILE A 244 9.12 7.71 8.43
CA ILE A 244 10.50 8.19 8.49
C ILE A 244 11.37 7.07 9.04
N HIS A 245 12.47 6.79 8.34
CA HIS A 245 13.38 5.72 8.70
C HIS A 245 14.65 6.21 9.39
N GLU A 246 15.32 5.27 10.06
CA GLU A 246 16.56 5.50 10.78
C GLU A 246 17.77 5.68 9.84
N GLN A 247 17.83 5.01 8.70
CA GLN A 247 19.00 5.03 7.84
C GLN A 247 18.70 5.71 6.50
N GLU A 248 19.77 5.93 5.74
CA GLU A 248 19.66 6.31 4.34
C GLU A 248 19.10 5.15 3.53
N ASP A 249 18.29 5.52 2.56
CA ASP A 249 17.87 4.69 1.45
C ASP A 249 19.05 4.47 0.49
N ASP A 250 19.40 3.21 0.25
CA ASP A 250 20.42 2.81 -0.71
C ASP A 250 19.97 2.90 -2.18
N MET A 251 18.71 3.26 -2.43
CA MET A 251 18.08 3.45 -3.73
C MET A 251 18.12 2.20 -4.62
N GLY A 252 18.04 1.01 -4.02
CA GLY A 252 18.08 -0.27 -4.75
C GLY A 252 19.49 -0.74 -5.11
N LYS A 253 20.54 -0.18 -4.49
CA LYS A 253 21.96 -0.43 -4.84
C LYS A 253 22.72 -1.31 -3.85
N GLY A 254 22.08 -1.77 -2.78
CA GLY A 254 22.68 -2.59 -1.73
C GLY A 254 22.92 -4.06 -2.10
N ASN A 255 22.61 -4.47 -3.34
CA ASN A 255 22.82 -5.82 -3.87
C ASN A 255 22.21 -6.94 -3.01
N ASN A 256 21.04 -6.68 -2.41
CA ASN A 256 20.28 -7.65 -1.64
C ASN A 256 18.78 -7.44 -1.85
N LYS A 257 17.96 -8.40 -1.41
CA LYS A 257 16.51 -8.35 -1.60
C LYS A 257 15.88 -7.12 -0.92
N ALA A 258 16.29 -6.82 0.31
CA ALA A 258 15.76 -5.69 1.06
C ALA A 258 16.04 -4.34 0.37
N SER A 259 17.17 -4.19 -0.31
CA SER A 259 17.49 -3.01 -1.12
C SER A 259 16.43 -2.76 -2.20
N LEU A 260 15.99 -3.82 -2.90
CA LEU A 260 14.97 -3.72 -3.94
C LEU A 260 13.53 -3.63 -3.42
N GLU A 261 13.32 -3.86 -2.12
CA GLU A 261 12.00 -3.79 -1.47
C GLU A 261 11.80 -2.49 -0.69
N ASN A 262 12.84 -2.01 0.02
CA ASN A 262 12.74 -0.91 0.99
C ASN A 262 14.03 -0.08 1.14
N GLY A 263 15.01 -0.25 0.24
CA GLY A 263 16.21 0.56 0.24
C GLY A 263 17.14 0.36 1.44
N ASN A 264 16.98 -0.72 2.22
CA ASN A 264 17.73 -0.95 3.46
C ASN A 264 17.67 0.23 4.47
N ALA A 265 16.55 0.97 4.49
CA ALA A 265 16.43 2.19 5.29
C ALA A 265 16.38 1.96 6.83
N GLY A 266 16.42 0.72 7.31
CA GLY A 266 16.45 0.42 8.74
C GLY A 266 15.13 0.65 9.49
N LYS A 267 15.22 0.88 10.81
CA LYS A 267 14.05 0.99 11.72
C LYS A 267 13.15 2.17 11.35
N ARG A 268 11.86 2.08 11.71
CA ARG A 268 10.84 3.12 11.51
C ARG A 268 10.81 4.03 12.74
N LEU A 269 11.25 5.28 12.61
CA LEU A 269 11.34 6.23 13.72
C LEU A 269 9.99 6.87 14.05
N ALA A 270 9.27 7.31 13.02
CA ALA A 270 8.04 8.07 13.16
C ALA A 270 7.14 7.81 11.95
N CYS A 271 5.84 7.97 12.15
CA CYS A 271 4.85 7.80 11.11
C CYS A 271 3.57 8.58 11.40
N CYS A 272 2.73 8.71 10.38
CA CYS A 272 1.42 9.35 10.46
C CYS A 272 0.51 8.87 9.34
N VAL A 273 -0.80 9.07 9.49
CA VAL A 273 -1.79 8.80 8.44
C VAL A 273 -2.03 10.06 7.62
N ILE A 274 -2.10 9.91 6.30
CA ILE A 274 -2.35 11.00 5.35
C ILE A 274 -3.85 11.28 5.32
N GLY A 275 -4.27 12.40 5.91
CA GLY A 275 -5.67 12.84 5.95
C GLY A 275 -5.92 14.06 5.07
N VAL A 276 -7.15 14.21 4.56
CA VAL A 276 -7.58 15.42 3.84
C VAL A 276 -7.58 16.61 4.81
N CYS A 277 -7.12 17.78 4.36
CA CYS A 277 -7.09 19.00 5.17
C CYS A 277 -7.45 20.24 4.34
N SER A 278 -7.61 21.38 4.99
CA SER A 278 -7.70 22.69 4.34
C SER A 278 -6.34 23.15 3.80
N GLY A 279 -6.35 24.11 2.87
CA GLY A 279 -5.12 24.70 2.30
C GLY A 279 -4.31 25.57 3.28
N SER A 280 -4.89 25.96 4.41
CA SER A 280 -4.27 26.86 5.40
C SER A 280 -2.91 26.38 5.90
N LEU A 281 -2.77 25.09 6.23
CA LEU A 281 -1.50 24.52 6.69
C LEU A 281 -0.39 24.65 5.63
N TRP A 282 -0.75 24.45 4.36
CA TRP A 282 0.19 24.59 3.26
C TRP A 282 0.67 26.03 3.10
N GLU A 283 -0.27 26.98 3.12
CA GLU A 283 0.02 28.41 2.98
C GLU A 283 0.88 28.94 4.13
N GLU A 284 0.66 28.45 5.34
CA GLU A 284 1.46 28.79 6.52
C GLU A 284 2.93 28.33 6.36
N LYS A 285 3.16 27.10 5.90
CA LYS A 285 4.51 26.50 5.86
C LYS A 285 5.30 26.81 4.58
N LEU A 286 4.64 27.17 3.49
CA LEU A 286 5.30 27.41 2.19
C LEU A 286 6.40 28.49 2.25
N PRO A 287 6.23 29.65 2.92
CA PRO A 287 7.27 30.66 3.01
C PRO A 287 8.56 30.16 3.67
N GLU A 288 8.46 29.38 4.74
CA GLU A 288 9.62 28.86 5.49
C GLU A 288 10.53 27.98 4.63
N VAL A 289 9.95 27.21 3.70
CA VAL A 289 10.69 26.34 2.79
C VAL A 289 11.12 27.04 1.51
N ALA A 290 10.39 28.07 1.07
CA ALA A 290 10.71 28.86 -0.12
C ALA A 290 11.83 29.90 0.11
N ASP A 291 11.88 30.52 1.30
CA ASP A 291 12.83 31.61 1.61
C ASP A 291 14.29 31.15 1.65
N LYS A 292 14.55 29.86 1.92
CA LYS A 292 15.91 29.30 1.81
C LYS A 292 16.47 29.43 0.39
N LYS A 293 15.62 29.37 -0.66
CA LYS A 293 16.06 29.52 -2.06
C LYS A 293 16.46 30.97 -2.38
N LYS A 294 15.70 31.96 -1.89
CA LYS A 294 16.02 33.39 -2.05
C LYS A 294 17.27 33.81 -1.27
N ARG A 295 17.43 33.34 -0.03
CA ARG A 295 18.60 33.65 0.81
C ARG A 295 19.89 33.07 0.21
N LEU A 296 19.87 31.83 -0.30
CA LEU A 296 21.03 31.21 -0.97
C LEU A 296 21.41 31.90 -2.29
N LEU A 297 20.45 32.46 -3.03
CA LEU A 297 20.72 33.24 -4.25
C LEU A 297 21.34 34.61 -3.93
N ARG A 298 21.02 35.19 -2.78
CA ARG A 298 21.50 36.52 -2.36
C ARG A 298 22.90 36.50 -1.73
N THR A 299 23.37 35.34 -1.26
CA THR A 299 24.73 35.15 -0.71
C THR A 299 25.75 34.70 -1.77
N ARG A 300 25.32 34.54 -3.03
CA ARG A 300 26.16 34.17 -4.18
C ARG A 300 26.38 35.32 -5.19
N LEU A 301 25.90 36.52 -4.86
CA LEU A 301 26.15 37.80 -5.55
C LEU A 301 26.99 38.67 -4.62
#